data_AF-A0A1F8Q7G6-F1
#
_entry.id   AF-A0A1F8Q7G6-F1
#
_cell.length_a   1.000
_cell.length_b   1.000
_cell.length_c   1.000
_cell.angle_alpha   90.00
_cell.angle_beta   90.00
_cell.angle_gamma   90.00
#
_symmetry.space_group_name_H-M   'P 1'
#
loop_
_entity.id
_entity.type
_entity.pdbx_description
1 polymer ?
#
loop_
_entity_poly.entity_id
_entity_poly.type
_entity_poly.pdbx_seq_one_letter_code
_entity_poly.pdbx_strand_id
1 'polypeptide(L)'
;MSKLPPKITDQLFKELDKPKSDIIRIFTPVVLKLINYLNGLSCLSDIQYIRKMNGRTIRQLGTAFNQRINDIYPGHWYIYNWGGRNEMQFNIGMYSNNDPATPYVRIGAGFNFDRAKFGDPPKVARAFSSFVNKVVSNRRLFESFYDSQSLDIEFLDVDASSIVQWLQREARKNPDEHEWVFIGRQLHRTEDKKILEDPVLLNKVIESVFSGLKQYY
;
A
#
# COMPACT_ATOMS: atom_id res chain seq x y z
N MET A 1 15.28 -12.34 -11.61
CA MET A 1 14.09 -11.58 -11.16
C MET A 1 14.03 -10.26 -11.93
N SER A 2 12.83 -9.73 -12.22
CA SER A 2 12.70 -8.46 -12.95
C SER A 2 13.16 -7.30 -12.05
N LYS A 3 14.07 -6.45 -12.54
CA LYS A 3 14.63 -5.32 -11.78
C LYS A 3 13.71 -4.10 -11.73
N LEU A 4 12.65 -4.06 -12.55
CA LEU A 4 11.76 -2.91 -12.71
C LEU A 4 10.29 -3.36 -12.63
N PRO A 5 9.39 -2.49 -12.14
CA PRO A 5 7.97 -2.79 -12.13
C PRO A 5 7.41 -2.93 -13.56
N PRO A 6 6.30 -3.64 -13.76
CA PRO A 6 5.57 -3.57 -15.03
C PRO A 6 5.10 -2.13 -15.31
N LYS A 7 5.07 -1.75 -16.59
CA LYS A 7 4.45 -0.49 -17.03
C LYS A 7 2.96 -0.51 -16.70
N ILE A 8 2.44 0.61 -16.20
CA ILE A 8 1.01 0.81 -16.03
C ILE A 8 0.55 1.77 -17.12
N THR A 9 -0.12 1.23 -18.15
CA THR A 9 -0.53 2.01 -19.32
C THR A 9 -1.96 2.50 -19.19
N ASP A 10 -2.29 3.53 -19.97
CA ASP A 10 -3.68 3.98 -20.16
C ASP A 10 -4.63 2.83 -20.55
N GLN A 11 -4.14 1.85 -21.31
CA GLN A 11 -4.95 0.70 -21.71
C GLN A 11 -5.35 -0.12 -20.48
N LEU A 12 -4.43 -0.37 -19.54
CA LEU A 12 -4.76 -1.16 -18.34
C LEU A 12 -5.90 -0.51 -17.54
N PHE A 13 -5.95 0.82 -17.44
CA PHE A 13 -7.07 1.47 -16.76
C PHE A 13 -8.42 1.21 -17.44
N LYS A 14 -8.46 1.18 -18.78
CA LYS A 14 -9.69 0.86 -19.52
C LYS A 14 -10.12 -0.61 -19.37
N GLU A 15 -9.17 -1.50 -19.10
CA GLU A 15 -9.44 -2.92 -18.91
C GLU A 15 -10.02 -3.23 -17.51
N LEU A 16 -9.85 -2.33 -16.53
CA LEU A 16 -10.16 -2.60 -15.12
C LEU A 16 -11.68 -2.71 -14.84
N ASP A 17 -12.51 -2.11 -15.68
CA ASP A 17 -13.99 -2.15 -15.58
C ASP A 17 -14.63 -3.34 -16.32
N LYS A 18 -13.82 -4.25 -16.88
CA LYS A 18 -14.31 -5.44 -17.57
C LYS A 18 -14.89 -6.48 -16.59
N PRO A 19 -15.67 -7.46 -17.09
CA PRO A 19 -16.13 -8.58 -16.28
C PRO A 19 -14.99 -9.31 -15.56
N LYS A 20 -15.29 -9.88 -14.38
CA LYS A 20 -14.28 -10.50 -13.49
C LYS A 20 -13.39 -11.54 -14.18
N SER A 21 -13.94 -12.34 -15.08
CA SER A 21 -13.16 -13.35 -15.83
C SER A 21 -12.11 -12.72 -16.76
N ASP A 22 -12.44 -11.59 -17.39
CA ASP A 22 -11.53 -10.88 -18.29
C ASP A 22 -10.43 -10.17 -17.52
N ILE A 23 -10.77 -9.43 -16.46
CA ILE A 23 -9.76 -8.74 -15.65
C ILE A 23 -8.78 -9.74 -15.03
N ILE A 24 -9.24 -10.92 -14.58
CA ILE A 24 -8.34 -11.95 -14.05
C ILE A 24 -7.36 -12.38 -15.14
N ARG A 25 -7.85 -12.67 -16.35
CA ARG A 25 -7.01 -13.05 -17.49
C ARG A 25 -5.99 -11.97 -17.86
N ILE A 26 -6.41 -10.70 -17.86
CA ILE A 26 -5.60 -9.55 -18.29
C ILE A 26 -4.56 -9.15 -17.23
N PHE A 27 -4.98 -9.08 -15.97
CA PHE A 27 -4.13 -8.55 -14.89
C PHE A 27 -3.28 -9.61 -14.20
N THR A 28 -3.60 -10.90 -14.30
CA THR A 28 -2.76 -11.96 -13.68
C THR A 28 -1.29 -11.85 -14.09
N PRO A 29 -0.93 -11.73 -15.39
CA PRO A 29 0.48 -11.59 -15.78
C PRO A 29 1.14 -10.32 -15.21
N VAL A 30 0.41 -9.21 -15.16
CA VAL A 30 0.90 -7.92 -14.63
C VAL A 30 1.15 -8.02 -13.13
N VAL A 31 0.17 -8.53 -12.38
CA VAL A 31 0.22 -8.74 -10.93
C VAL A 31 1.35 -9.70 -10.56
N LEU A 32 1.50 -10.83 -11.25
CA LEU A 32 2.58 -11.78 -10.96
C LEU A 32 3.96 -11.17 -11.20
N LYS A 33 4.12 -10.39 -12.27
CA LYS A 33 5.36 -9.65 -12.53
C LYS A 33 5.64 -8.62 -11.43
N LEU A 34 4.61 -7.91 -10.98
CA LEU A 34 4.72 -6.94 -9.90
C LEU A 34 5.07 -7.61 -8.57
N ILE A 35 4.44 -8.74 -8.20
CA ILE A 35 4.79 -9.54 -7.02
C ILE A 35 6.26 -9.97 -7.05
N ASN A 36 6.75 -10.46 -8.18
CA ASN A 36 8.15 -10.86 -8.34
C ASN A 36 9.11 -9.68 -8.17
N TYR A 37 8.75 -8.52 -8.70
CA TYR A 37 9.50 -7.29 -8.51
C TYR A 37 9.50 -6.83 -7.03
N LEU A 38 8.33 -6.79 -6.38
CA LEU A 38 8.18 -6.36 -4.99
C LEU A 38 8.96 -7.25 -4.01
N ASN A 39 8.99 -8.57 -4.24
CA ASN A 39 9.81 -9.49 -3.45
C ASN A 39 11.32 -9.35 -3.70
N GLY A 40 11.72 -8.68 -4.78
CA GLY A 40 13.11 -8.36 -5.10
C GLY A 40 13.56 -6.96 -4.62
N LEU A 41 12.66 -6.17 -4.03
CA LEU A 41 12.98 -4.83 -3.53
C LEU A 41 13.93 -4.90 -2.33
N SER A 42 15.09 -4.26 -2.47
CA SER A 42 16.08 -4.16 -1.39
C SER A 42 15.49 -3.50 -0.14
N CYS A 43 14.69 -2.44 -0.33
CA CYS A 43 14.09 -1.69 0.77
C CYS A 43 13.15 -2.53 1.65
N LEU A 44 12.54 -3.60 1.13
CA LEU A 44 11.64 -4.48 1.90
C LEU A 44 12.20 -5.89 2.12
N SER A 45 13.45 -6.14 1.76
CA SER A 45 14.06 -7.48 1.76
C SER A 45 14.14 -8.15 3.15
N ASP A 46 14.20 -7.36 4.21
CA ASP A 46 14.31 -7.81 5.60
C ASP A 46 12.96 -7.91 6.33
N ILE A 47 11.83 -7.57 5.68
CA ILE A 47 10.54 -7.47 6.38
C ILE A 47 10.09 -8.81 6.97
N GLN A 48 10.39 -9.92 6.27
CA GLN A 48 10.12 -11.26 6.78
C GLN A 48 11.04 -11.62 7.96
N TYR A 49 12.28 -11.12 7.97
CA TYR A 49 13.19 -11.28 9.11
C TYR A 49 12.68 -10.50 10.33
N ILE A 50 12.27 -9.24 10.15
CA ILE A 50 11.69 -8.40 11.22
C ILE A 50 10.45 -9.09 11.83
N ARG A 51 9.57 -9.65 11.00
CA ARG A 51 8.40 -10.42 11.45
C ARG A 51 8.79 -11.63 12.30
N LYS A 52 9.79 -12.39 11.84
CA LYS A 52 10.32 -13.56 12.57
C LYS A 52 10.81 -13.15 13.97
N MET A 53 11.60 -12.07 14.03
CA MET A 53 12.16 -11.56 15.28
C MET A 53 11.08 -11.07 16.25
N ASN A 54 9.98 -10.53 15.72
CA ASN A 54 8.83 -10.08 16.51
C ASN A 54 7.83 -11.21 16.86
N GLY A 55 8.20 -12.48 16.68
CA GLY A 55 7.35 -13.63 17.00
C GLY A 55 6.07 -13.72 16.16
N ARG A 56 6.02 -13.03 15.01
CA ARG A 56 4.83 -13.04 14.14
C ARG A 56 4.79 -14.32 13.31
N THR A 57 3.61 -14.92 13.17
CA THR A 57 3.44 -16.18 12.42
C THR A 57 3.74 -15.96 10.93
N ILE A 58 4.85 -16.52 10.46
CA ILE A 58 5.19 -16.53 9.03
C ILE A 58 4.49 -17.75 8.41
N ARG A 59 3.37 -17.52 7.71
CA ARG A 59 2.64 -18.62 7.03
C ARG A 59 3.37 -19.12 5.77
N GLN A 60 4.22 -18.31 5.16
CA GLN A 60 5.02 -18.66 3.99
C GLN A 60 6.43 -18.10 4.13
N LEU A 61 7.41 -18.98 4.33
CA LEU A 61 8.82 -18.63 4.37
C LEU A 61 9.26 -18.33 2.92
N GLY A 62 9.81 -17.13 2.67
CA GLY A 62 10.52 -16.82 1.42
C GLY A 62 9.93 -15.70 0.55
N THR A 63 8.67 -15.31 0.70
CA THR A 63 8.08 -14.17 -0.03
C THR A 63 7.31 -13.23 0.90
N ALA A 64 7.62 -11.94 0.84
CA ALA A 64 6.92 -10.88 1.55
C ALA A 64 5.56 -10.59 0.93
N PHE A 65 5.50 -10.53 -0.40
CA PHE A 65 4.29 -10.23 -1.17
C PHE A 65 3.73 -11.49 -1.80
N ASN A 66 2.46 -11.75 -1.54
CA ASN A 66 1.69 -12.78 -2.22
C ASN A 66 0.26 -12.26 -2.38
N GLN A 67 -0.28 -12.31 -3.59
CA GLN A 67 -1.68 -12.01 -3.84
C GLN A 67 -2.36 -13.28 -4.30
N ARG A 68 -3.53 -13.59 -3.75
CA ARG A 68 -4.39 -14.58 -4.40
C ARG A 68 -4.95 -13.92 -5.65
N ILE A 69 -4.84 -14.58 -6.80
CA ILE A 69 -5.43 -14.09 -8.07
C ILE A 69 -6.93 -13.75 -7.90
N ASN A 70 -7.60 -14.39 -6.93
CA ASN A 70 -8.99 -14.13 -6.57
C ASN A 70 -9.25 -12.74 -5.92
N ASP A 71 -8.21 -12.02 -5.52
CA ASP A 71 -8.28 -10.65 -4.98
C ASP A 71 -8.17 -9.58 -6.11
N ILE A 72 -8.44 -9.96 -7.36
CA ILE A 72 -8.68 -9.06 -8.49
C ILE A 72 -10.20 -8.92 -8.67
N TYR A 73 -10.70 -7.69 -8.63
CA TYR A 73 -12.13 -7.37 -8.68
C TYR A 73 -12.42 -6.36 -9.79
N PRO A 74 -13.63 -6.37 -10.38
CA PRO A 74 -14.03 -5.28 -11.27
C PRO A 74 -13.81 -3.93 -10.60
N GLY A 75 -13.11 -3.07 -11.30
CA GLY A 75 -12.74 -1.74 -10.86
C GLY A 75 -11.52 -1.62 -9.94
N HIS A 76 -10.97 -2.72 -9.38
CA HIS A 76 -9.71 -2.61 -8.63
C HIS A 76 -8.95 -3.93 -8.42
N TRP A 77 -7.64 -3.81 -8.22
CA TRP A 77 -6.80 -4.87 -7.64
C TRP A 77 -5.76 -4.28 -6.71
N TYR A 78 -5.26 -5.08 -5.78
CA TYR A 78 -4.20 -4.64 -4.87
C TYR A 78 -3.31 -5.81 -4.40
N ILE A 79 -2.02 -5.55 -4.28
CA ILE A 79 -1.00 -6.45 -3.74
C ILE A 79 -0.53 -5.89 -2.41
N TYR A 80 -0.39 -6.75 -1.39
CA TYR A 80 0.14 -6.36 -0.09
C TYR A 80 1.11 -7.41 0.45
N ASN A 81 1.98 -6.99 1.38
CA ASN A 81 2.88 -7.91 2.07
C ASN A 81 2.09 -8.78 3.07
N TRP A 82 2.26 -10.09 2.98
CA TRP A 82 1.50 -11.09 3.72
C TRP A 82 2.03 -11.28 5.15
N GLY A 83 1.34 -10.77 6.17
CA GLY A 83 1.79 -10.82 7.58
C GLY A 83 0.69 -11.06 8.62
N GLY A 84 -0.48 -11.54 8.18
CA GLY A 84 -1.73 -11.42 8.94
C GLY A 84 -2.26 -9.99 8.85
N ARG A 85 -3.57 -9.80 8.73
CA ARG A 85 -4.21 -8.46 8.70
C ARG A 85 -4.17 -7.81 10.09
N ASN A 86 -3.00 -7.81 10.72
CA ASN A 86 -2.75 -7.54 12.14
C ASN A 86 -1.57 -6.57 12.34
N GLU A 87 -1.04 -6.02 11.27
CA GLU A 87 0.16 -5.18 11.21
C GLU A 87 0.06 -4.19 10.05
N MET A 88 1.00 -3.24 9.98
CA MET A 88 1.12 -2.36 8.82
C MET A 88 1.39 -3.17 7.55
N GLN A 89 0.62 -2.90 6.49
CA GLN A 89 0.68 -3.61 5.23
C GLN A 89 1.16 -2.68 4.11
N PHE A 90 2.40 -2.83 3.65
CA PHE A 90 2.86 -2.25 2.40
C PHE A 90 1.98 -2.75 1.27
N ASN A 91 1.45 -1.82 0.48
CA ASN A 91 0.42 -2.08 -0.50
C ASN A 91 0.69 -1.28 -1.78
N ILE A 92 0.42 -1.92 -2.91
CA ILE A 92 0.26 -1.26 -4.20
C ILE A 92 -1.06 -1.72 -4.80
N GLY A 93 -1.86 -0.81 -5.32
CA GLY A 93 -3.15 -1.14 -5.92
C GLY A 93 -3.52 -0.19 -7.03
N MET A 94 -4.43 -0.62 -7.88
CA MET A 94 -4.94 0.14 -9.02
C MET A 94 -6.46 0.18 -8.92
N TYR A 95 -7.02 1.37 -9.14
CA TYR A 95 -8.43 1.68 -8.94
C TYR A 95 -9.01 2.38 -10.18
N SER A 96 -10.22 1.99 -10.58
CA SER A 96 -11.01 2.61 -11.65
C SER A 96 -12.00 3.63 -11.09
N ASN A 97 -12.90 4.12 -11.95
CA ASN A 97 -13.83 5.23 -11.73
C ASN A 97 -14.94 5.01 -10.68
N ASN A 98 -14.81 4.09 -9.72
CA ASN A 98 -15.93 3.70 -8.86
C ASN A 98 -16.24 4.63 -7.65
N ASP A 99 -15.62 5.81 -7.51
CA ASP A 99 -16.06 6.97 -6.68
C ASP A 99 -15.07 8.14 -6.85
N PRO A 100 -15.43 9.44 -6.69
CA PRO A 100 -15.33 10.53 -7.69
C PRO A 100 -13.91 10.91 -8.21
N ALA A 101 -12.87 10.20 -7.80
CA ALA A 101 -11.49 10.40 -8.20
C ALA A 101 -11.18 9.79 -9.58
N THR A 102 -10.35 10.50 -10.35
CA THR A 102 -9.69 10.00 -11.55
C THR A 102 -8.99 8.66 -11.26
N PRO A 103 -9.05 7.65 -12.15
CA PRO A 103 -8.39 6.36 -11.94
C PRO A 103 -6.94 6.51 -11.53
N TYR A 104 -6.49 5.72 -10.57
CA TYR A 104 -5.16 5.90 -9.98
C TYR A 104 -4.48 4.59 -9.60
N VAL A 105 -3.17 4.67 -9.40
CA VAL A 105 -2.38 3.65 -8.71
C VAL A 105 -1.98 4.20 -7.36
N ARG A 106 -2.29 3.50 -6.27
CA ARG A 106 -1.80 3.85 -4.93
C ARG A 106 -0.59 3.01 -4.55
N ILE A 107 0.38 3.63 -3.88
CA ILE A 107 1.58 3.00 -3.36
C ILE A 107 1.76 3.50 -1.92
N GLY A 108 1.78 2.62 -0.94
CA GLY A 108 1.90 3.06 0.44
C GLY A 108 1.82 1.93 1.46
N ALA A 109 1.34 2.26 2.64
CA ALA A 109 1.09 1.31 3.70
C ALA A 109 -0.30 1.53 4.30
N GLY A 110 -0.98 0.46 4.69
CA GLY A 110 -2.26 0.57 5.36
C GLY A 110 -2.45 -0.39 6.53
N PHE A 111 -3.50 -0.10 7.29
CA PHE A 111 -3.91 -0.78 8.50
C PHE A 111 -5.36 -1.23 8.30
N ASN A 112 -5.57 -2.53 8.22
CA ASN A 112 -6.89 -3.13 7.99
C ASN A 112 -7.49 -3.60 9.31
N PHE A 113 -8.55 -2.94 9.76
CA PHE A 113 -9.23 -3.20 11.02
C PHE A 113 -10.39 -4.20 10.87
N ASP A 114 -10.68 -4.69 9.66
CA ASP A 114 -11.66 -5.73 9.41
C ASP A 114 -11.27 -7.06 10.09
N ARG A 115 -12.26 -7.76 10.63
CA ARG A 115 -12.11 -9.11 11.22
C ARG A 115 -12.00 -10.21 10.16
N ALA A 116 -12.33 -9.93 8.90
CA ALA A 116 -12.27 -10.92 7.82
C ALA A 116 -10.84 -11.37 7.51
N LYS A 117 -10.73 -12.59 6.96
CA LYS A 117 -9.46 -13.22 6.54
C LYS A 117 -8.37 -13.16 7.64
N PHE A 118 -8.73 -13.52 8.88
CA PHE A 118 -7.86 -13.56 10.06
C PHE A 118 -7.40 -12.19 10.61
N GLY A 119 -8.16 -11.13 10.34
CA GLY A 119 -7.90 -9.82 10.92
C GLY A 119 -8.24 -9.77 12.41
N ASP A 120 -7.44 -9.00 13.15
CA ASP A 120 -7.51 -8.83 14.60
C ASP A 120 -7.42 -7.32 14.88
N PRO A 121 -8.55 -6.58 14.80
CA PRO A 121 -8.56 -5.12 14.97
C PRO A 121 -7.80 -4.65 16.22
N PRO A 122 -7.89 -5.31 17.40
CA PRO A 122 -7.05 -4.96 18.55
C PRO A 122 -5.54 -5.04 18.29
N LYS A 123 -5.05 -6.03 17.52
CA LYS A 123 -3.63 -6.08 17.12
C LYS A 123 -3.28 -4.98 16.13
N VAL A 124 -4.15 -4.72 15.15
CA VAL A 124 -3.98 -3.65 14.15
C VAL A 124 -3.89 -2.29 14.83
N ALA A 125 -4.77 -2.03 15.79
CA ALA A 125 -4.77 -0.80 16.57
C ALA A 125 -3.48 -0.60 17.37
N ARG A 126 -2.91 -1.66 17.94
CA ARG A 126 -1.59 -1.60 18.58
C ARG A 126 -0.48 -1.29 17.58
N ALA A 127 -0.50 -1.92 16.41
CA ALA A 127 0.46 -1.64 15.34
C ALA A 127 0.33 -0.20 14.84
N PHE A 128 -0.90 0.29 14.64
CA PHE A 128 -1.17 1.66 14.23
C PHE A 128 -0.73 2.66 15.30
N SER A 129 -1.03 2.41 16.58
CA SER A 129 -0.56 3.24 17.69
C SER A 129 0.97 3.30 17.76
N SER A 130 1.65 2.17 17.54
CA SER A 130 3.12 2.12 17.47
C SER A 130 3.67 2.94 16.29
N PHE A 131 3.03 2.85 15.13
CA PHE A 131 3.37 3.69 13.97
C PHE A 131 3.20 5.18 14.30
N VAL A 132 2.06 5.57 14.86
CA VAL A 132 1.78 6.97 15.24
C VAL A 132 2.76 7.47 16.30
N ASN A 133 3.13 6.67 17.29
CA ASN A 133 4.14 7.05 18.29
C ASN A 133 5.51 7.35 17.65
N LYS A 134 5.94 6.53 16.67
CA LYS A 134 7.18 6.78 15.91
C LYS A 134 7.07 8.04 15.05
N VAL A 135 5.93 8.27 14.41
CA VAL A 135 5.65 9.50 13.63
C VAL A 135 5.72 10.73 14.52
N VAL A 136 5.06 10.72 15.69
CA VAL A 136 5.08 11.84 16.65
C VAL A 136 6.50 12.11 17.15
N SER A 137 7.27 11.07 17.45
CA SER A 137 8.67 11.19 17.89
C SER A 137 9.57 11.79 16.81
N ASN A 138 9.20 11.65 15.53
CA ASN A 138 9.96 12.14 14.37
C ASN A 138 9.13 13.13 13.53
N ARG A 139 8.29 13.94 14.18
CA ARG A 139 7.24 14.75 13.53
C ARG A 139 7.72 15.49 12.28
N ARG A 140 8.76 16.32 12.40
CA ARG A 140 9.28 17.14 11.28
C ARG A 140 9.77 16.30 10.11
N LEU A 141 10.42 15.16 10.41
CA LEU A 141 10.90 14.24 9.39
C LEU A 141 9.72 13.60 8.64
N PHE A 142 8.67 13.20 9.36
CA PHE A 142 7.47 12.63 8.75
C PHE A 142 6.70 13.66 7.94
N GLU A 143 6.49 14.87 8.44
CA GLU A 143 5.80 15.95 7.71
C GLU A 143 6.55 16.31 6.41
N SER A 144 7.89 16.41 6.47
CA SER A 144 8.71 16.65 5.28
C SER A 144 8.68 15.48 4.28
N PHE A 145 8.66 14.23 4.78
CA PHE A 145 8.49 13.05 3.95
C PHE A 145 7.12 13.01 3.27
N TYR A 146 6.06 13.31 4.03
CA TYR A 146 4.67 13.37 3.57
C TYR A 146 4.52 14.37 2.42
N ASP A 147 5.03 15.59 2.61
CA ASP A 147 5.00 16.66 1.60
C ASP A 147 5.86 16.32 0.37
N SER A 148 7.14 15.96 0.58
CA SER A 148 8.08 15.71 -0.53
C SER A 148 7.71 14.52 -1.42
N GLN A 149 6.96 13.56 -0.89
CA GLN A 149 6.46 12.41 -1.66
C GLN A 149 5.04 12.60 -2.17
N SER A 150 4.36 13.71 -1.84
CA SER A 150 2.95 13.94 -2.12
C SER A 150 2.11 12.75 -1.65
N LEU A 151 2.27 12.41 -0.37
CA LEU A 151 1.46 11.37 0.27
C LEU A 151 0.10 11.94 0.64
N ASP A 152 -0.90 11.07 0.62
CA ASP A 152 -2.27 11.35 1.03
C ASP A 152 -2.75 10.29 2.01
N ILE A 153 -3.84 10.62 2.70
CA ILE A 153 -4.68 9.62 3.38
C ILE A 153 -5.83 9.28 2.45
N GLU A 154 -6.04 8.00 2.20
CA GLU A 154 -7.10 7.58 1.29
C GLU A 154 -8.47 8.10 1.74
N PHE A 155 -9.21 8.72 0.82
CA PHE A 155 -10.52 9.37 1.02
C PHE A 155 -10.54 10.61 1.91
N LEU A 156 -9.38 11.18 2.26
CA LEU A 156 -9.32 12.35 3.13
C LEU A 156 -8.34 13.40 2.60
N ASP A 157 -8.78 14.66 2.62
CA ASP A 157 -7.93 15.81 2.33
C ASP A 157 -7.27 16.28 3.63
N VAL A 158 -6.03 15.85 3.86
CA VAL A 158 -5.26 16.16 5.07
C VAL A 158 -3.91 16.72 4.66
N ASP A 159 -3.67 18.00 4.94
CA ASP A 159 -2.38 18.61 4.65
C ASP A 159 -1.24 18.08 5.54
N ALA A 160 0.00 18.29 5.07
CA ALA A 160 1.20 17.86 5.76
C ALA A 160 1.36 18.49 7.16
N SER A 161 0.82 19.69 7.41
CA SER A 161 0.94 20.35 8.72
C SER A 161 -0.02 19.78 9.77
N SER A 162 -1.10 19.16 9.30
CA SER A 162 -2.20 18.61 10.08
C SER A 162 -2.12 17.08 10.21
N ILE A 163 -1.36 16.41 9.35
CA ILE A 163 -1.33 14.93 9.29
C ILE A 163 -0.97 14.27 10.62
N VAL A 164 0.03 14.80 11.34
CA VAL A 164 0.45 14.20 12.61
C VAL A 164 -0.63 14.36 13.68
N GLN A 165 -1.32 15.50 13.72
CA GLN A 165 -2.45 15.71 14.62
C GLN A 165 -3.63 14.81 14.27
N TRP A 166 -3.91 14.65 12.97
CA TRP A 166 -4.92 13.73 12.46
C TRP A 166 -4.61 12.29 12.92
N LEU A 167 -3.40 11.79 12.67
CA LEU A 167 -2.95 10.46 13.08
C LEU A 167 -3.08 10.23 14.59
N GLN A 168 -2.70 11.22 15.41
CA GLN A 168 -2.84 11.15 16.86
C GLN A 168 -4.30 11.03 17.31
N ARG A 169 -5.22 11.75 16.65
CA ARG A 169 -6.64 11.66 16.93
C ARG A 169 -7.19 10.30 16.52
N GLU A 170 -6.88 9.84 15.31
CA GLU A 170 -7.38 8.56 14.81
C GLU A 170 -6.88 7.37 15.62
N ALA A 171 -5.64 7.41 16.11
CA ALA A 171 -5.08 6.34 16.97
C ALA A 171 -5.76 6.24 18.35
N ARG A 172 -6.51 7.27 18.78
CA ARG A 172 -7.27 7.27 20.05
C ARG A 172 -8.69 6.75 19.90
N LYS A 173 -9.19 6.62 18.66
CA LYS A 173 -10.54 6.09 18.41
C LYS A 173 -10.62 4.60 18.72
N ASN A 174 -11.84 4.10 18.91
CA ASN A 174 -12.05 2.68 19.05
C ASN A 174 -11.66 1.96 17.74
N PRO A 175 -10.92 0.83 17.78
CA PRO A 175 -10.58 0.07 16.58
C PRO A 175 -11.77 -0.34 15.72
N ASP A 176 -12.95 -0.52 16.33
CA ASP A 176 -14.19 -0.86 15.60
C ASP A 176 -14.79 0.35 14.85
N GLU A 177 -14.27 1.57 15.03
CA GLU A 177 -14.67 2.78 14.26
C GLU A 177 -13.93 2.93 12.92
N HIS A 178 -12.97 2.03 12.66
CA HIS A 178 -12.16 2.05 11.45
C HIS A 178 -12.36 0.75 10.68
N GLU A 179 -12.47 0.84 9.36
CA GLU A 179 -12.29 -0.33 8.50
C GLU A 179 -10.86 -0.37 7.95
N TRP A 180 -10.34 0.80 7.57
CA TRP A 180 -9.08 0.92 6.85
C TRP A 180 -8.46 2.31 7.03
N VAL A 181 -7.16 2.35 7.28
CA VAL A 181 -6.36 3.58 7.19
C VAL A 181 -5.22 3.31 6.21
N PHE A 182 -5.09 4.11 5.16
CA PHE A 182 -3.98 4.03 4.21
C PHE A 182 -3.26 5.36 4.12
N ILE A 183 -1.94 5.28 4.08
CA ILE A 183 -1.02 6.39 3.91
C ILE A 183 -0.11 6.06 2.75
N GLY A 184 -0.13 6.87 1.71
CA GLY A 184 0.64 6.59 0.51
C GLY A 184 0.47 7.62 -0.56
N ARG A 185 1.19 7.44 -1.66
CA ARG A 185 1.08 8.28 -2.85
C ARG A 185 0.02 7.72 -3.79
N GLN A 186 -0.86 8.58 -4.29
CA GLN A 186 -1.75 8.28 -5.39
C GLN A 186 -1.16 8.84 -6.69
N LEU A 187 -1.03 7.98 -7.70
CA LEU A 187 -0.58 8.35 -9.04
C LEU A 187 -1.79 8.32 -9.96
N HIS A 188 -2.31 9.49 -10.30
CA HIS A 188 -3.51 9.60 -11.12
C HIS A 188 -3.18 9.38 -12.59
N ARG A 189 -4.07 8.67 -13.29
CA ARG A 189 -3.89 8.22 -14.67
C ARG A 189 -3.48 9.35 -15.62
N THR A 190 -4.11 10.52 -15.50
CA THR A 190 -3.90 11.64 -16.42
C THR A 190 -2.71 12.50 -16.01
N GLU A 191 -2.60 12.83 -14.73
CA GLU A 191 -1.62 13.74 -14.15
C GLU A 191 -0.23 13.08 -14.05
N ASP A 192 -0.19 11.81 -13.65
CA ASP A 192 1.04 11.05 -13.41
C ASP A 192 1.37 10.06 -14.54
N LYS A 193 0.74 10.21 -15.71
CA LYS A 193 0.92 9.30 -16.87
C LYS A 193 2.38 8.99 -17.17
N LYS A 194 3.25 10.02 -17.15
CA LYS A 194 4.69 9.85 -17.42
C LYS A 194 5.36 8.93 -16.39
N ILE A 195 4.98 9.01 -15.12
CA ILE A 195 5.51 8.14 -14.07
C ILE A 195 5.00 6.72 -14.26
N LEU A 196 3.70 6.56 -14.53
CA LEU A 196 3.04 5.25 -14.67
C LEU A 196 3.57 4.45 -15.88
N GLU A 197 3.85 5.11 -16.99
CA GLU A 197 4.29 4.47 -18.25
C GLU A 197 5.82 4.26 -18.35
N ASP A 198 6.60 4.90 -17.46
CA ASP A 198 8.05 4.74 -17.33
C ASP A 198 8.42 3.88 -16.10
N PRO A 199 8.84 2.61 -16.29
CA PRO A 199 9.21 1.72 -15.19
C PRO A 199 10.32 2.26 -14.29
N VAL A 200 11.22 3.10 -14.80
CA VAL A 200 12.31 3.68 -14.01
C VAL A 200 11.76 4.76 -13.07
N LEU A 201 10.87 5.61 -13.56
CA LEU A 201 10.20 6.61 -12.72
C LEU A 201 9.28 5.96 -11.70
N LEU A 202 8.49 4.96 -12.12
CA LEU A 202 7.64 4.20 -11.22
C LEU A 202 8.47 3.47 -10.14
N ASN A 203 9.61 2.89 -10.50
CA ASN A 203 10.53 2.27 -9.53
C ASN A 203 10.99 3.26 -8.47
N LYS A 204 11.41 4.47 -8.89
CA LYS A 204 11.85 5.52 -7.95
C LYS A 204 10.75 5.91 -6.96
N VAL A 205 9.51 6.03 -7.44
CA VAL A 205 8.36 6.32 -6.56
C VAL A 205 8.12 5.17 -5.57
N ILE A 206 8.06 3.93 -6.06
CA ILE A 206 7.84 2.75 -5.21
C ILE A 206 8.90 2.64 -4.12
N GLU A 207 10.19 2.73 -4.49
CA GLU A 207 11.28 2.63 -3.53
C GLU A 207 11.27 3.79 -2.53
N SER A 208 11.03 5.03 -2.98
CA SER A 208 11.03 6.20 -2.09
C SER A 208 9.91 6.14 -1.06
N VAL A 209 8.69 5.81 -1.49
CA VAL A 209 7.52 5.70 -0.61
C VAL A 209 7.70 4.55 0.39
N PHE A 210 8.07 3.35 -0.08
CA PHE A 210 8.24 2.20 0.81
C PHE A 210 9.42 2.36 1.77
N SER A 211 10.55 2.89 1.32
CA SER A 211 11.71 3.12 2.20
C SER A 211 11.41 4.15 3.28
N GLY A 212 10.69 5.22 2.95
CA GLY A 212 10.28 6.22 3.93
C GLY A 212 9.28 5.66 4.95
N LEU A 213 8.27 4.92 4.51
CA LEU A 213 7.29 4.31 5.41
C LEU A 213 7.88 3.18 6.28
N LYS A 214 8.86 2.42 5.77
CA LYS A 214 9.51 1.33 6.52
C LYS A 214 10.22 1.79 7.78
N GLN A 215 10.69 3.03 7.85
CA GLN A 215 11.30 3.56 9.08
C GLN A 215 10.31 3.55 10.27
N TYR A 216 9.01 3.48 9.98
CA TYR A 216 7.93 3.44 10.96
C TYR A 216 7.31 2.04 11.16
N TYR A 217 7.73 1.02 10.41
CA TYR A 217 7.30 -0.39 10.56
C TYR A 217 7.83 -1.01 11.86
#